data_AF-A0A820KRV7-F1
#
_entry.id   AF-A0A820KRV7-F1
#
_cell.length_a   1.000
_cell.length_b   1.000
_cell.length_c   1.000
_cell.angle_alpha   90.00
_cell.angle_beta   90.00
_cell.angle_gamma   90.00
#
_symmetry.space_group_name_H-M   'P 1'
#
loop_
_entity.id
_entity.type
_entity.pdbx_description
1 polymer ?
#
loop_
_entity_poly.entity_id
_entity_poly.type
_entity_poly.pdbx_seq_one_letter_code
_entity_poly.pdbx_strand_id
1 'polypeptide(L)'
;IFIGAANVAASGENRSYFTAFKTWLKCFSTNSMSILPTNKSIAGYHLGYLLKDLDSTKGSAFETVNELFRLYDEGAIKPQIDNIYPYSKVGEAMQRMHNRQNIGKVLLRPDDDIKKTGEKE
;
A
#
# COMPACT_ATOMS: atom_id res chain seq x y z
N ILE A 1 -18.84 -6.39 1.58
CA ILE A 1 -17.52 -5.85 2.00
C ILE A 1 -17.06 -4.90 0.91
N PHE A 2 -16.73 -3.64 1.25
CA PHE A 2 -16.36 -2.63 0.26
C PHE A 2 -14.89 -2.74 -0.11
N ILE A 3 -14.55 -3.67 -1.00
CA ILE A 3 -13.17 -3.89 -1.43
C ILE A 3 -12.87 -2.89 -2.56
N GLY A 4 -12.03 -1.88 -2.28
CA GLY A 4 -11.46 -1.01 -3.32
C GLY A 4 -12.04 0.40 -3.50
N ALA A 5 -12.72 0.99 -2.50
CA ALA A 5 -13.13 2.41 -2.55
C ALA A 5 -11.98 3.38 -2.88
N ALA A 6 -10.77 3.08 -2.40
CA ALA A 6 -9.59 3.90 -2.65
C ALA A 6 -9.19 3.94 -4.14
N ASN A 7 -9.51 2.91 -4.93
CA ASN A 7 -9.18 2.86 -6.36
C ASN A 7 -10.18 3.62 -7.23
N VAL A 8 -11.46 3.68 -6.83
CA VAL A 8 -12.48 4.43 -7.58
C VAL A 8 -12.39 5.93 -7.33
N ALA A 9 -11.90 6.34 -6.15
CA ALA A 9 -11.68 7.74 -5.82
C ALA A 9 -10.36 8.32 -6.39
N ALA A 10 -9.41 7.48 -6.80
CA ALA A 10 -8.08 7.89 -7.28
C ALA A 10 -7.88 7.79 -8.80
N SER A 11 -8.88 7.34 -9.56
CA SER A 11 -8.77 7.21 -11.02
C SER A 11 -9.32 8.45 -11.72
N GLY A 12 -8.44 9.44 -11.91
CA GLY A 12 -8.60 10.49 -12.91
C GLY A 12 -9.48 11.67 -12.52
N GLU A 13 -9.16 12.81 -13.11
CA GLU A 13 -9.73 14.17 -12.98
C GLU A 13 -11.26 14.31 -12.89
N ASN A 14 -12.04 13.26 -13.12
CA ASN A 14 -13.50 13.30 -13.09
C ASN A 14 -14.05 12.34 -12.04
N ARG A 15 -14.39 12.90 -10.86
CA ARG A 15 -15.13 12.22 -9.79
C ARG A 15 -16.52 11.80 -10.27
N SER A 16 -16.62 10.65 -10.92
CA SER A 16 -17.91 10.10 -11.34
C SER A 16 -18.58 9.38 -10.16
N TYR A 17 -19.46 10.10 -9.45
CA TYR A 17 -20.33 9.55 -8.40
C TYR A 17 -21.14 8.33 -8.88
N PHE A 18 -21.46 8.29 -10.18
CA PHE A 18 -22.12 7.16 -10.82
C PHE A 18 -21.26 5.88 -10.79
N THR A 19 -19.95 5.99 -11.05
CA THR A 19 -19.02 4.86 -10.97
C THR A 19 -18.88 4.36 -9.53
N ALA A 20 -18.85 5.27 -8.55
CA ALA A 20 -18.81 4.93 -7.13
C ALA A 20 -20.09 4.18 -6.69
N PHE A 21 -21.27 4.67 -7.07
CA PHE A 21 -22.55 4.01 -6.78
C PHE A 21 -22.67 2.65 -7.47
N LYS A 22 -22.25 2.53 -8.74
CA LYS A 22 -22.24 1.25 -9.48
C LYS A 22 -21.30 0.24 -8.83
N THR A 23 -20.14 0.68 -8.35
CA THR A 23 -19.20 -0.17 -7.60
C THR A 23 -19.80 -0.59 -6.26
N TRP A 24 -20.55 0.31 -5.61
CA TRP A 24 -21.24 0.04 -4.36
C TRP A 24 -22.29 -1.06 -4.50
N LEU A 25 -23.13 -0.98 -5.53
CA LEU A 25 -24.11 -2.02 -5.85
C LEU A 25 -23.44 -3.38 -6.15
N LYS A 26 -22.32 -3.40 -6.86
CA LYS A 26 -21.58 -4.64 -7.15
C LYS A 26 -20.96 -5.29 -5.91
N CYS A 27 -20.43 -4.48 -4.99
CA CYS A 27 -19.86 -4.98 -3.72
C CYS A 27 -20.91 -5.59 -2.79
N PHE A 28 -22.19 -5.22 -2.93
CA PHE A 28 -23.29 -5.80 -2.16
C PHE A 28 -23.75 -7.16 -2.73
N SER A 29 -23.49 -7.44 -4.01
CA SER A 29 -24.02 -8.60 -4.73
C SER A 29 -23.16 -9.87 -4.65
N THR A 30 -22.02 -9.87 -3.95
CA THR A 30 -21.23 -11.10 -3.74
C THR A 30 -21.86 -11.92 -2.61
N ASN A 31 -22.87 -12.72 -2.95
CA ASN A 31 -23.51 -13.68 -2.05
C ASN A 31 -22.62 -14.94 -1.93
N SER A 32 -22.35 -15.42 -0.71
CA SER A 32 -21.55 -16.63 -0.47
C SER A 32 -22.04 -17.84 -1.26
N MET A 33 -23.35 -17.93 -1.52
CA MET A 33 -23.96 -19.04 -2.25
C MET A 33 -23.58 -19.10 -3.73
N SER A 34 -23.23 -17.96 -4.34
CA SER A 34 -22.77 -17.93 -5.74
C SER A 34 -21.29 -18.31 -5.90
N ILE A 35 -20.52 -18.31 -4.81
CA ILE A 35 -19.09 -18.63 -4.82
C ILE A 35 -18.87 -20.15 -4.72
N LEU A 36 -19.71 -20.85 -3.95
CA LEU A 36 -19.66 -22.31 -3.75
C LEU A 36 -19.53 -23.13 -5.04
N PRO A 37 -20.39 -22.97 -6.07
CA PRO A 37 -20.27 -23.77 -7.30
C PRO A 37 -19.03 -23.44 -8.12
N THR A 38 -18.37 -22.30 -7.87
CA THR A 38 -17.17 -21.90 -8.62
C THR A 38 -15.88 -22.43 -8.02
N ASN A 39 -15.92 -23.02 -6.81
CA ASN A 39 -14.75 -23.46 -6.05
C ASN A 39 -13.67 -22.37 -5.93
N LYS A 40 -14.09 -21.12 -5.77
CA LYS A 40 -13.20 -19.96 -5.58
C LYS A 40 -13.24 -19.48 -4.13
N SER A 41 -12.15 -18.91 -3.65
CA SER A 41 -12.07 -18.27 -2.33
C SER A 41 -11.85 -16.76 -2.47
N ILE A 42 -12.46 -15.98 -1.59
CA ILE A 42 -12.22 -14.54 -1.47
C ILE A 42 -11.59 -14.28 -0.10
N ALA A 43 -10.40 -13.69 -0.08
CA ALA A 43 -9.70 -13.31 1.13
C ALA A 43 -9.36 -11.81 1.12
N GLY A 44 -9.47 -11.16 2.28
CA GLY A 44 -9.00 -9.79 2.50
C GLY A 44 -7.72 -9.81 3.32
N TYR A 45 -6.73 -9.01 2.92
CA TYR A 45 -5.46 -8.88 3.64
C TYR A 45 -5.15 -7.40 3.91
N HIS A 46 -4.82 -7.08 5.16
CA HIS A 46 -4.38 -5.75 5.54
C HIS A 46 -3.33 -5.84 6.66
N LEU A 47 -2.06 -5.65 6.31
CA LEU A 47 -0.93 -5.78 7.23
C LEU A 47 -1.09 -4.94 8.51
N GLY A 48 -1.59 -3.70 8.41
CA GLY A 48 -1.78 -2.83 9.57
C GLY A 48 -2.85 -3.27 10.58
N TYR A 49 -3.74 -4.22 10.22
CA TYR A 49 -4.65 -4.85 11.19
C TYR A 49 -3.96 -6.02 11.88
N LEU A 50 -3.21 -6.82 11.12
CA LEU A 50 -2.41 -7.92 11.67
C LEU A 50 -1.39 -7.41 12.69
N LEU A 51 -0.70 -6.31 12.38
CA LEU A 51 0.29 -5.69 13.27
C LEU A 51 -0.30 -4.99 14.51
N LYS A 52 -1.63 -4.91 14.69
CA LYS A 52 -2.24 -4.39 15.92
C LYS A 52 -2.38 -5.48 16.98
N ASP A 53 -2.69 -6.70 16.55
CA ASP A 53 -2.79 -7.89 17.40
C ASP A 53 -1.42 -8.54 17.54
N LEU A 54 -0.49 -7.73 18.05
CA LEU A 54 0.94 -7.99 18.16
C LEU A 54 1.23 -9.33 18.87
N ASP A 55 0.45 -9.72 19.86
CA ASP A 55 0.78 -10.89 20.68
C ASP A 55 0.56 -12.24 19.97
N SER A 56 -0.31 -12.30 18.95
CA SER A 56 -0.56 -13.54 18.19
C SER A 56 0.16 -13.60 16.84
N THR A 57 0.57 -12.45 16.29
CA THR A 57 1.10 -12.34 14.91
C THR A 57 2.58 -11.93 14.83
N LYS A 58 3.20 -11.55 15.96
CA LYS A 58 4.65 -11.24 16.04
C LYS A 58 5.51 -12.34 15.44
N GLY A 59 5.20 -13.61 15.71
CA GLY A 59 5.98 -14.76 15.23
C GLY A 59 5.98 -14.86 13.70
N SER A 60 4.79 -14.88 13.09
CA SER A 60 4.64 -15.10 11.64
C SER A 60 5.07 -13.90 10.79
N ALA A 61 4.82 -12.68 11.25
CA ALA A 61 5.26 -11.47 10.54
C ALA A 61 6.79 -11.35 10.55
N PHE A 62 7.43 -11.62 11.69
CA PHE A 62 8.89 -11.57 11.80
C PHE A 62 9.57 -12.67 10.98
N GLU A 63 9.03 -13.89 11.01
CA GLU A 63 9.50 -14.99 10.17
C GLU A 63 9.40 -14.65 8.68
N THR A 64 8.29 -14.06 8.25
CA THR A 64 8.12 -13.61 6.86
C THR A 64 9.16 -12.55 6.46
N VAL A 65 9.48 -11.61 7.37
CA VAL A 65 10.50 -10.58 7.13
C VAL A 65 11.90 -11.20 7.03
N ASN A 66 12.23 -12.18 7.88
CA ASN A 66 13.52 -12.87 7.82
C ASN A 66 13.68 -13.65 6.51
N GLU A 67 12.63 -14.32 6.05
CA GLU A 67 12.63 -15.00 4.77
C GLU A 67 12.82 -14.03 3.60
N LEU A 68 12.21 -12.84 3.68
CA LEU A 68 12.42 -11.79 2.69
C LEU A 68 13.89 -11.34 2.65
N PHE A 69 14.55 -11.20 3.80
CA PHE A 69 15.98 -10.88 3.85
C PHE A 69 16.85 -12.00 3.28
N ARG A 70 16.55 -13.27 3.59
CA ARG A 70 17.24 -14.42 2.99
C ARG A 70 17.17 -14.39 1.46
N LEU A 71 15.98 -14.16 0.89
CA LEU A 71 15.79 -14.06 -0.55
C LEU A 71 16.52 -12.84 -1.16
N TYR A 72 16.64 -11.75 -0.41
CA TYR A 72 17.39 -10.58 -0.83
C TYR A 72 18.90 -10.87 -0.87
N ASP A 73 19.43 -11.53 0.15
CA ASP A 73 20.84 -11.92 0.24
C ASP A 73 21.21 -12.94 -0.85
N GLU A 74 20.29 -13.83 -1.22
CA GLU A 74 20.42 -14.75 -2.36
C GLU A 74 20.31 -14.07 -3.73
N GLY A 75 19.93 -12.79 -3.76
CA GLY A 75 19.72 -12.02 -4.99
C GLY A 75 18.45 -12.40 -5.76
N ALA A 76 17.57 -13.22 -5.17
CA ALA A 76 16.31 -13.65 -5.79
C ALA A 76 15.29 -12.50 -5.88
N ILE A 77 15.37 -11.53 -4.98
CA ILE A 77 14.55 -10.33 -4.99
C ILE A 77 15.42 -9.07 -4.91
N LYS A 78 15.00 -8.00 -5.58
CA LYS A 78 15.64 -6.69 -5.52
C LYS A 78 14.59 -5.59 -5.44
N PRO A 79 14.54 -4.78 -4.37
CA PRO A 79 13.60 -3.68 -4.27
C PRO A 79 13.92 -2.62 -5.32
N GLN A 80 12.93 -2.22 -6.10
CA GLN A 80 13.04 -1.15 -7.07
C GLN A 80 12.60 0.17 -6.44
N ILE A 81 13.51 1.14 -6.39
CA ILE A 81 13.24 2.49 -5.91
C ILE A 81 12.84 3.34 -7.12
N ASP A 82 11.69 4.01 -7.00
CA ASP A 82 11.17 4.91 -8.04
C ASP A 82 11.81 6.30 -7.90
N ASN A 83 11.49 7.00 -6.82
CA ASN A 83 11.98 8.35 -6.55
C ASN A 83 12.17 8.56 -5.03
N ILE A 84 13.11 9.43 -4.69
CA ILE A 84 13.36 9.87 -3.31
C ILE A 84 13.03 11.37 -3.24
N TYR A 85 12.07 11.74 -2.40
CA TYR A 85 11.64 13.11 -2.22
C TYR A 85 12.09 13.66 -0.86
N PRO A 86 12.50 14.93 -0.76
CA PRO A 86 12.65 15.59 0.52
C PRO A 86 11.28 15.77 1.21
N TYR A 87 11.25 15.92 2.54
CA TYR A 87 9.99 16.11 3.29
C TYR A 87 9.22 17.36 2.83
N SER A 88 9.92 18.44 2.49
CA SER A 88 9.34 19.64 1.86
C SER A 88 8.49 19.35 0.61
N LYS A 89 8.73 18.22 -0.08
CA LYS A 89 8.04 17.80 -1.31
C LYS A 89 7.13 16.60 -1.12
N VAL A 90 6.65 16.31 0.09
CA VAL A 90 5.73 15.19 0.35
C VAL A 90 4.45 15.24 -0.49
N GLY A 91 3.95 16.45 -0.79
CA GLY A 91 2.79 16.64 -1.66
C GLY A 91 3.02 16.10 -3.08
N GLU A 92 4.19 16.37 -3.66
CA GLU A 92 4.58 15.85 -4.98
C GLU A 92 4.71 14.32 -4.95
N ALA A 93 5.30 13.77 -3.89
CA ALA A 93 5.45 12.32 -3.70
C ALA A 93 4.07 11.61 -3.65
N MET A 94 3.13 12.17 -2.87
CA MET A 94 1.76 11.65 -2.78
C MET A 94 1.01 11.79 -4.10
N GLN A 95 1.16 12.90 -4.81
CA GLN A 95 0.52 13.12 -6.11
C GLN A 95 1.02 12.10 -7.14
N ARG A 96 2.33 11.81 -7.18
CA ARG A 96 2.89 10.80 -8.08
C ARG A 96 2.32 9.41 -7.82
N MET A 97 2.20 9.02 -6.55
CA MET A 97 1.56 7.77 -6.15
C MET A 97 0.07 7.74 -6.54
N HIS A 98 -0.65 8.84 -6.31
CA HIS A 98 -2.07 8.96 -6.65
C HIS A 98 -2.30 8.84 -8.15
N ASN A 99 -1.45 9.48 -8.95
CA ASN A 99 -1.46 9.43 -10.41
C ASN A 99 -0.95 8.09 -10.97
N ARG A 100 -0.53 7.14 -10.13
CA ARG A 100 0.00 5.82 -10.51
C ARG A 100 1.20 5.89 -11.46
N GLN A 101 2.01 6.94 -11.31
CA GLN A 101 3.19 7.18 -12.15
C GLN A 101 4.47 6.54 -11.57
N ASN A 102 4.42 5.99 -10.35
CA ASN A 102 5.57 5.38 -9.70
C ASN A 102 5.86 3.97 -10.24
N ILE A 103 7.13 3.69 -10.58
CA ILE A 103 7.61 2.35 -10.92
C ILE A 103 8.50 1.87 -9.77
N GLY A 104 7.88 1.23 -8.78
CA GLY A 104 8.53 0.80 -7.55
C GLY A 104 8.18 1.69 -6.36
N LYS A 105 9.07 1.71 -5.36
CA LYS A 105 8.84 2.37 -4.08
C LYS A 105 9.23 3.85 -4.11
N VAL A 106 8.30 4.71 -3.73
CA VAL A 106 8.57 6.13 -3.43
C VAL A 106 9.07 6.25 -2.00
N LEU A 107 10.19 6.95 -1.81
CA LEU A 107 10.84 7.16 -0.52
C LEU A 107 10.85 8.64 -0.15
N LEU A 108 10.92 8.91 1.15
CA LEU A 108 11.09 10.23 1.70
C LEU A 108 12.44 10.32 2.41
N ARG A 109 13.09 11.48 2.29
CA ARG A 109 14.32 11.81 2.99
C ARG A 109 14.15 13.11 3.79
N PRO A 110 14.83 13.26 4.94
CA PRO A 110 14.91 14.55 5.62
C PRO A 110 15.47 15.65 4.70
N ASP A 111 15.03 16.88 4.91
CA ASP A 111 15.58 18.05 4.20
C ASP A 111 17.04 18.30 4.61
N ASP A 112 17.87 18.66 3.64
CA ASP A 112 19.32 18.85 3.83
C ASP A 112 19.65 20.00 4.82
N ASP A 113 18.71 20.92 5.04
CA ASP A 113 18.85 22.08 5.92
C ASP A 113 18.80 21.73 7.42
N ILE A 114 18.32 20.54 7.79
CA ILE A 114 18.25 20.09 9.19
C ILE A 114 19.65 19.82 9.77
N LYS A 115 20.67 19.60 8.92
CA LYS A 115 22.04 19.33 9.38
C LYS A 115 22.82 20.58 9.83
N LYS A 116 22.38 21.81 9.51
CA LYS A 116 23.15 23.02 9.84
C LYS A 116 22.87 23.58 11.24
N THR A 117 21.88 23.06 11.96
CA THR A 117 21.46 23.61 13.26
C THR A 117 21.93 22.78 14.46
N GLY A 118 22.70 21.71 14.23
CA GLY A 118 23.18 20.79 15.28
C GLY A 118 24.70 20.82 15.57
N GLU A 119 25.49 21.66 14.90
CA GLU A 119 26.95 21.74 15.08
C GLU A 119 27.45 23.17 15.40
N LYS A 120 26.64 23.96 16.10
CA LYS A 120 27.12 25.18 16.76
C LYS A 120 26.59 25.22 18.19
N GLU A 121 27.32 24.59 19.10
CA GLU A 121 27.80 25.12 20.38
C GLU A 121 28.59 24.05 21.14
#